data_AF-A0A4Q7Y965-F1
#
_entry.id   AF-A0A4Q7Y965-F1
#
_cell.length_a   1.000
_cell.length_b   1.000
_cell.length_c   1.000
_cell.angle_alpha   90.00
_cell.angle_beta   90.00
_cell.angle_gamma   90.00
#
_symmetry.space_group_name_H-M   'P 1'
#
loop_
_entity.id
_entity.type
_entity.pdbx_description
1 polymer ?
#
loop_
_entity_poly.entity_id
_entity_poly.type
_entity_poly.pdbx_seq_one_letter_code
_entity_poly.pdbx_strand_id
1 'polypeptide(L)'
;MTTVPHGRARSSAAVAFCPSPPLLLPAVEGRAAPETVALRNACSEAVTALLEAAPDVVVVVGDGPAPGERFGVGDGGDLHGYGVDLDVPLDGWVRPGGRTMPLAHTVGAWLLEEASFAGTRVGVGPADLGELLRDLPATVGVLAMGDGSARRTVKAPGYLDPAAEPFDARVSAALADGDAAALSALDPEEGERLLAAGVPTWRAVGAAFSGRHVTARLRHDAAPFGVGYLVADWVVA
;
A
#
# COMPACT_ATOMS: atom_id res chain seq x y z
N MET A 1 -34.50 -34.78 -1.07
CA MET A 1 -34.02 -33.58 -1.78
C MET A 1 -33.18 -32.79 -0.80
N THR A 2 -31.87 -33.06 -0.80
CA THR A 2 -30.90 -32.42 0.09
C THR A 2 -30.39 -31.18 -0.64
N THR A 3 -30.65 -30.01 -0.07
CA THR A 3 -30.20 -28.72 -0.59
C THR A 3 -28.68 -28.64 -0.53
N VAL A 4 -28.06 -28.43 -1.68
CA VAL A 4 -26.63 -28.14 -1.82
C VAL A 4 -26.39 -26.72 -1.30
N PRO A 5 -25.37 -26.47 -0.44
CA PRO A 5 -25.04 -25.12 -0.03
C PRO A 5 -24.58 -24.35 -1.27
N HIS A 6 -25.23 -23.22 -1.56
CA HIS A 6 -24.72 -22.29 -2.56
C HIS A 6 -23.40 -21.75 -2.02
N GLY A 7 -22.29 -22.07 -2.68
CA GLY A 7 -20.99 -21.51 -2.35
C GLY A 7 -21.12 -19.99 -2.27
N ARG A 8 -20.69 -19.40 -1.14
CA ARG A 8 -20.57 -17.94 -1.03
C ARG A 8 -19.89 -17.44 -2.31
N ALA A 9 -20.53 -16.52 -3.02
CA ALA A 9 -19.85 -15.78 -4.09
C ALA A 9 -18.53 -15.28 -3.51
N ARG A 10 -17.41 -15.61 -4.17
CA ARG A 10 -16.10 -15.22 -3.67
C ARG A 10 -16.06 -13.70 -3.65
N SER A 11 -15.78 -13.11 -2.49
CA SER A 11 -15.69 -11.66 -2.32
C SER A 11 -14.72 -11.09 -3.35
N SER A 12 -15.15 -10.06 -4.08
CA SER A 12 -14.27 -9.29 -4.95
C SER A 12 -13.43 -8.34 -4.11
N ALA A 13 -12.22 -8.04 -4.56
CA ALA A 13 -11.37 -7.03 -3.92
C ALA A 13 -10.82 -6.08 -4.97
N ALA A 14 -10.69 -4.81 -4.60
CA ALA A 14 -9.94 -3.83 -5.37
C ALA A 14 -8.70 -3.44 -4.55
N VAL A 15 -7.54 -3.46 -5.18
CA VAL A 15 -6.26 -3.20 -4.52
C VAL A 15 -5.59 -2.02 -5.20
N ALA A 16 -5.12 -1.04 -4.42
CA ALA A 16 -4.21 -0.02 -4.89
C ALA A 16 -2.85 -0.23 -4.21
N PHE A 17 -1.78 -0.28 -4.99
CA PHE A 17 -0.41 -0.31 -4.51
C PHE A 17 0.14 1.10 -4.62
N CYS A 18 0.58 1.67 -3.50
CA CYS A 18 1.15 3.01 -3.45
C CYS A 18 2.44 3.00 -2.62
N PRO A 19 3.45 3.77 -3.02
CA PRO A 19 4.62 4.00 -2.20
C PRO A 19 4.28 4.95 -1.04
N SER A 20 5.16 5.01 -0.05
CA SER A 20 4.97 5.81 1.16
C SER A 20 6.08 6.84 1.44
N PRO A 21 6.76 7.46 0.45
CA PRO A 21 7.73 8.47 0.76
C PRO A 21 6.98 9.74 1.22
N PRO A 22 7.44 10.42 2.28
CA PRO A 22 6.70 11.53 2.87
C PRO A 22 6.57 12.73 1.92
N LEU A 23 7.45 12.82 0.91
CA LEU A 23 7.40 13.79 -0.20
C LEU A 23 6.15 13.67 -1.10
N LEU A 24 5.35 12.62 -0.93
CA LEU A 24 4.01 12.56 -1.55
C LEU A 24 3.13 13.70 -1.03
N LEU A 25 3.28 14.09 0.25
CA LEU A 25 2.51 15.18 0.82
C LEU A 25 3.11 16.53 0.41
N PRO A 26 2.33 17.43 -0.22
CA PRO A 26 2.82 18.75 -0.62
C PRO A 26 3.43 19.56 0.53
N ALA A 27 2.91 19.38 1.76
CA ALA A 27 3.42 20.05 2.95
C ALA A 27 4.87 19.67 3.29
N VAL A 28 5.26 18.41 3.07
CA VAL A 28 6.64 17.93 3.26
C VAL A 28 7.51 18.29 2.06
N GLU A 29 6.97 18.16 0.86
CA GLU A 29 7.68 18.47 -0.38
C GLU A 29 8.11 19.95 -0.45
N GLY A 30 7.24 20.86 0.01
CA GLY A 30 7.44 22.31 -0.04
C GLY A 30 7.30 22.91 -1.44
N ARG A 31 8.01 22.38 -2.44
CA ARG A 31 7.87 22.78 -3.85
C ARG A 31 7.76 21.56 -4.76
N ALA A 32 6.64 21.51 -5.48
CA ALA A 32 6.35 20.52 -6.52
C ALA A 32 7.50 20.37 -7.53
N ALA A 33 7.99 19.13 -7.68
CA ALA A 33 8.84 18.70 -8.79
C ALA A 33 8.02 17.89 -9.83
N PRO A 34 8.42 17.82 -11.11
CA PRO A 34 7.72 17.02 -12.10
C PRO A 34 7.59 15.54 -11.71
N GLU A 35 8.64 14.97 -11.11
CA GLU A 35 8.70 13.56 -10.72
C GLU A 35 7.72 13.21 -9.59
N THR A 36 7.62 14.08 -8.59
CA THR A 36 6.70 13.92 -7.44
C THR A 36 5.25 14.21 -7.81
N VAL A 37 5.00 15.16 -8.72
CA VAL A 37 3.68 15.40 -9.29
C VAL A 37 3.20 14.18 -10.06
N ALA A 38 4.05 13.61 -10.92
CA ALA A 38 3.74 12.40 -11.65
C ALA A 38 3.44 11.23 -10.70
N LEU A 39 4.23 11.08 -9.64
CA LEU A 39 4.01 10.05 -8.63
C LEU A 39 2.68 10.24 -7.89
N ARG A 40 2.40 11.45 -7.40
CA ARG A 40 1.16 11.78 -6.68
C ARG A 40 -0.07 11.55 -7.56
N ASN A 41 -0.01 11.94 -8.83
CA ASN A 41 -1.09 11.69 -9.79
C ASN A 41 -1.33 10.20 -9.98
N ALA A 42 -0.27 9.40 -10.13
CA ALA A 42 -0.42 7.95 -10.24
C ALA A 42 -1.06 7.32 -8.99
N CYS A 43 -0.66 7.74 -7.78
CA CYS A 43 -1.28 7.29 -6.53
C CYS A 43 -2.77 7.67 -6.47
N SER A 44 -3.11 8.92 -6.83
CA SER A 44 -4.49 9.40 -6.88
C SER A 44 -5.34 8.59 -7.85
N GLU A 45 -4.81 8.28 -9.04
CA GLU A 45 -5.49 7.43 -10.00
C GLU A 45 -5.68 5.98 -9.54
N ALA A 46 -4.68 5.39 -8.86
CA ALA A 46 -4.79 4.03 -8.31
C ALA A 46 -5.83 3.95 -7.19
N VAL A 47 -5.83 4.93 -6.28
CA VAL A 47 -6.84 5.02 -5.21
C VAL A 47 -8.22 5.27 -5.78
N THR A 48 -8.35 6.09 -6.83
CA THR A 48 -9.62 6.30 -7.53
C THR A 48 -10.15 4.98 -8.11
N ALA A 49 -9.31 4.21 -8.81
CA ALA A 49 -9.70 2.90 -9.34
C ALA A 49 -10.09 1.89 -8.24
N LEU A 50 -9.43 1.93 -7.08
CA LEU A 50 -9.83 1.15 -5.91
C LEU A 50 -11.23 1.55 -5.42
N LEU A 51 -11.54 2.85 -5.40
CA LEU A 51 -12.82 3.37 -4.92
C LEU A 51 -13.97 3.21 -5.92
N GLU A 52 -13.69 3.04 -7.21
CA GLU A 52 -14.69 2.70 -8.24
C GLU A 52 -15.40 1.37 -7.95
N ALA A 53 -14.77 0.46 -7.20
CA ALA A 53 -15.40 -0.77 -6.71
C ALA A 53 -16.42 -0.53 -5.58
N ALA A 54 -16.60 0.72 -5.13
CA ALA A 54 -17.47 1.15 -4.04
C ALA A 54 -17.32 0.32 -2.74
N PRO A 55 -16.09 0.18 -2.20
CA PRO A 55 -15.90 -0.57 -0.96
C PRO A 55 -16.49 0.18 0.24
N ASP A 56 -17.20 -0.52 1.13
CA ASP A 56 -17.62 0.04 2.43
C ASP A 56 -16.44 0.19 3.41
N VAL A 57 -15.41 -0.63 3.21
CA VAL A 57 -14.21 -0.70 4.05
C VAL A 57 -12.95 -0.68 3.18
N VAL A 58 -12.01 0.20 3.52
CA VAL A 58 -10.64 0.16 2.97
C VAL A 58 -9.66 -0.25 4.07
N VAL A 59 -8.93 -1.33 3.80
CA VAL A 59 -7.83 -1.82 4.63
C VAL A 59 -6.53 -1.18 4.15
N VAL A 60 -5.90 -0.37 4.99
CA VAL A 60 -4.54 0.15 4.76
C VAL A 60 -3.55 -0.84 5.35
N VAL A 61 -2.73 -1.44 4.52
CA VAL A 61 -1.71 -2.41 4.92
C VAL A 61 -0.33 -1.85 4.60
N GLY A 62 0.56 -1.87 5.58
CA GLY A 62 1.93 -1.39 5.49
C GLY A 62 2.78 -2.02 6.58
N ASP A 63 4.10 -2.01 6.40
CA ASP A 63 5.04 -2.51 7.43
C ASP A 63 5.11 -1.56 8.64
N GLY A 64 5.57 -2.09 9.79
CA GLY A 64 5.71 -1.35 11.05
C GLY A 64 4.84 -1.80 12.22
N PRO A 65 3.55 -2.19 12.03
CA PRO A 65 2.70 -2.66 13.12
C PRO A 65 3.13 -4.03 13.64
N ALA A 66 3.05 -4.25 14.96
CA ALA A 66 3.26 -5.59 15.51
C ALA A 66 2.10 -6.54 15.13
N PRO A 67 2.30 -7.87 15.07
CA PRO A 67 1.19 -8.80 14.84
C PRO A 67 0.03 -8.60 15.84
N GLY A 68 -1.19 -8.51 15.33
CA GLY A 68 -2.40 -8.23 16.12
C GLY A 68 -2.66 -6.74 16.41
N GLU A 69 -1.74 -5.85 16.02
CA GLU A 69 -1.94 -4.41 16.07
C GLU A 69 -2.87 -3.95 14.95
N ARG A 70 -3.92 -3.22 15.33
CA ARG A 70 -4.87 -2.62 14.40
C ARG A 70 -5.05 -1.15 14.72
N PHE A 71 -5.28 -0.37 13.68
CA PHE A 71 -5.62 1.04 13.76
C PHE A 71 -7.04 1.27 13.22
N GLY A 72 -7.77 2.20 13.82
CA GLY A 72 -9.09 2.61 13.39
C GLY A 72 -9.47 4.02 13.83
N VAL A 73 -10.74 4.22 14.14
CA VAL A 73 -11.28 5.53 14.55
C VAL A 73 -10.55 6.07 15.77
N GLY A 74 -10.01 7.29 15.64
CA GLY A 74 -9.28 7.96 16.70
C GLY A 74 -7.77 7.77 16.69
N ASP A 75 -7.26 6.82 15.89
CA ASP A 75 -5.83 6.62 15.68
C ASP A 75 -5.30 7.56 14.58
N GLY A 76 -4.01 7.85 14.63
CA GLY A 76 -3.38 8.85 13.76
C GLY A 76 -1.88 8.69 13.66
N GLY A 77 -1.28 9.27 12.63
CA GLY A 77 0.17 9.48 12.55
C GLY A 77 0.49 10.95 12.38
N ASP A 78 1.77 11.30 12.36
CA ASP A 78 2.22 12.68 12.20
C ASP A 78 3.42 12.79 11.26
N LEU A 79 3.72 14.02 10.86
CA LEU A 79 4.88 14.36 10.03
C LEU A 79 5.85 15.32 10.73
N HIS A 80 5.81 15.38 12.06
CA HIS A 80 6.68 16.24 12.87
C HIS A 80 8.15 15.91 12.65
N GLY A 81 8.47 14.61 12.49
CA GLY A 81 9.82 14.13 12.18
C GLY A 81 10.36 14.61 10.82
N TYR A 82 9.49 15.14 9.95
CA TYR A 82 9.84 15.72 8.65
C TYR A 82 9.77 17.25 8.65
N GLY A 83 9.63 17.87 9.82
CA GLY A 83 9.57 19.32 9.97
C GLY A 83 8.22 19.94 9.65
N VAL A 84 7.15 19.14 9.59
CA VAL A 84 5.78 19.60 9.30
C VAL A 84 4.91 19.39 10.53
N ASP A 85 4.26 20.46 11.00
CA ASP A 85 3.26 20.44 12.09
C ASP A 85 1.91 19.94 11.54
N LEU A 86 1.83 18.63 11.30
CA LEU A 86 0.65 17.98 10.70
C LEU A 86 0.40 16.61 11.31
N ASP A 87 -0.77 16.48 11.93
CA ASP A 87 -1.39 15.22 12.31
C ASP A 87 -2.30 14.71 11.19
N VAL A 88 -2.22 13.41 10.91
CA VAL A 88 -3.05 12.73 9.91
C VAL A 88 -3.89 11.65 10.62
N PRO A 89 -5.19 11.87 10.84
CA PRO A 89 -6.06 10.84 11.39
C PRO A 89 -6.24 9.71 10.37
N LEU A 90 -6.31 8.47 10.86
CA LEU A 90 -6.73 7.36 10.01
C LEU A 90 -8.20 7.52 9.62
N ASP A 91 -9.05 7.68 10.63
CA ASP A 91 -10.52 7.80 10.51
C ASP A 91 -11.05 8.75 11.60
N GLY A 92 -11.86 9.72 11.20
CA GLY A 92 -12.38 10.78 12.07
C GLY A 92 -11.29 11.78 12.49
N TRP A 93 -11.16 12.01 13.80
CA TRP A 93 -10.15 12.89 14.39
C TRP A 93 -9.25 12.11 15.34
N VAL A 94 -7.97 12.50 15.44
CA VAL A 94 -7.04 11.91 16.41
C VAL A 94 -7.55 12.16 17.83
N ARG A 95 -7.58 11.11 18.67
CA ARG A 95 -8.08 11.18 20.05
C ARG A 95 -6.94 11.04 21.06
N PRO A 96 -7.01 11.69 22.23
CA PRO A 96 -6.08 11.43 23.32
C PRO A 96 -6.06 9.93 23.68
N GLY A 97 -4.87 9.32 23.67
CA GLY A 97 -4.68 7.88 23.91
C GLY A 97 -4.95 6.99 22.69
N GLY A 98 -5.22 7.57 21.52
CA GLY A 98 -5.17 6.85 20.24
C GLY A 98 -3.76 6.36 19.93
N ARG A 99 -3.67 5.33 19.10
CA ARG A 99 -2.41 4.72 18.69
C ARG A 99 -1.72 5.58 17.63
N THR A 100 -0.39 5.65 17.72
CA THR A 100 0.45 6.30 16.71
C THR A 100 0.73 5.34 15.57
N MET A 101 0.39 5.75 14.36
CA MET A 101 0.57 4.96 13.14
C MET A 101 2.00 5.08 12.58
N PRO A 102 2.53 4.02 11.95
CA PRO A 102 3.72 4.11 11.10
C PRO A 102 3.49 5.04 9.89
N LEU A 103 4.59 5.46 9.25
CA LEU A 103 4.54 6.35 8.09
C LEU A 103 3.69 5.78 6.93
N ALA A 104 3.80 4.47 6.67
CA ALA A 104 3.05 3.83 5.59
C ALA A 104 1.53 4.02 5.74
N HIS A 105 1.00 3.81 6.95
CA HIS A 105 -0.41 4.05 7.26
C HIS A 105 -0.77 5.53 7.29
N THR A 106 0.15 6.39 7.74
CA THR A 106 -0.02 7.85 7.73
C THR A 106 -0.20 8.38 6.31
N VAL A 107 0.68 7.98 5.38
CA VAL A 107 0.55 8.35 3.96
C VAL A 107 -0.68 7.72 3.33
N GLY A 108 -1.00 6.47 3.66
CA GLY A 108 -2.21 5.79 3.18
C GLY A 108 -3.50 6.49 3.62
N ALA A 109 -3.56 6.94 4.88
CA ALA A 109 -4.66 7.73 5.40
C ALA A 109 -4.81 9.07 4.68
N TRP A 110 -3.69 9.77 4.43
CA TRP A 110 -3.69 11.00 3.64
C TRP A 110 -4.20 10.78 2.21
N LEU A 111 -3.77 9.71 1.53
CA LEU A 111 -4.26 9.38 0.19
C LEU A 111 -5.78 9.13 0.14
N LEU A 112 -6.33 8.48 1.17
CA LEU A 112 -7.78 8.25 1.28
C LEU A 112 -8.55 9.53 1.59
N GLU A 113 -7.95 10.44 2.35
CA GLU A 113 -8.52 11.76 2.62
C GLU A 113 -8.55 12.62 1.35
N GLU A 114 -7.45 12.67 0.59
CA GLU A 114 -7.40 13.37 -0.71
C GLU A 114 -8.43 12.82 -1.70
N ALA A 115 -8.69 11.50 -1.65
CA ALA A 115 -9.72 10.85 -2.45
C ALA A 115 -11.14 11.00 -1.88
N SER A 116 -11.31 11.72 -0.76
CA SER A 116 -12.59 11.94 -0.08
C SER A 116 -13.33 10.64 0.28
N PHE A 117 -12.59 9.58 0.63
CA PHE A 117 -13.20 8.31 1.02
C PHE A 117 -13.91 8.43 2.38
N ALA A 118 -15.22 8.25 2.39
CA ALA A 118 -16.07 8.40 3.57
C ALA A 118 -16.43 7.07 4.27
N GLY A 119 -15.98 5.94 3.73
CA GLY A 119 -16.23 4.62 4.33
C GLY A 119 -15.28 4.32 5.49
N THR A 120 -15.40 3.12 6.05
CA THR A 120 -14.60 2.70 7.21
C THR A 120 -13.15 2.45 6.80
N ARG A 121 -12.19 2.96 7.57
CA ARG A 121 -10.77 2.74 7.32
C ARG A 121 -10.16 1.88 8.43
N VAL A 122 -9.39 0.86 8.08
CA VAL A 122 -8.73 -0.04 9.04
C VAL A 122 -7.26 -0.18 8.68
N GLY A 123 -6.36 0.15 9.61
CA GLY A 123 -4.92 -0.04 9.44
C GLY A 123 -4.47 -1.37 10.04
N VAL A 124 -3.67 -2.15 9.31
CA VAL A 124 -3.08 -3.41 9.81
C VAL A 124 -1.65 -3.62 9.33
N GLY A 125 -0.91 -4.46 10.04
CA GLY A 125 0.35 -4.99 9.54
C GLY A 125 0.16 -6.12 8.52
N PRO A 126 1.22 -6.53 7.78
CA PRO A 126 1.12 -7.57 6.75
C PRO A 126 0.68 -8.94 7.29
N ALA A 127 1.03 -9.25 8.56
CA ALA A 127 0.69 -10.52 9.21
C ALA A 127 -0.84 -10.72 9.37
N ASP A 128 -1.59 -9.62 9.54
CA ASP A 128 -3.02 -9.66 9.88
C ASP A 128 -3.94 -9.49 8.67
N LEU A 129 -3.39 -9.12 7.50
CA LEU A 129 -4.17 -8.85 6.29
C LEU A 129 -5.03 -10.05 5.86
N GLY A 130 -4.41 -11.22 5.76
CA GLY A 130 -5.10 -12.42 5.24
C GLY A 130 -6.25 -12.89 6.14
N GLU A 131 -6.12 -12.72 7.46
CA GLU A 131 -7.21 -13.01 8.40
C GLU A 131 -8.32 -11.98 8.29
N LEU A 132 -7.98 -10.69 8.31
CA LEU A 132 -8.96 -9.61 8.19
C LEU A 132 -9.79 -9.71 6.90
N LEU A 133 -9.17 -10.00 5.76
CA LEU A 133 -9.91 -10.12 4.49
C LEU A 133 -10.92 -11.26 4.48
N ARG A 134 -10.74 -12.32 5.30
CA ARG A 134 -11.73 -13.41 5.42
C ARG A 134 -12.94 -13.01 6.26
N ASP A 135 -12.77 -12.05 7.16
CA ASP A 135 -13.80 -11.60 8.09
C ASP A 135 -14.59 -10.40 7.56
N LEU A 136 -14.08 -9.73 6.52
CA LEU A 136 -14.70 -8.55 5.91
C LEU A 136 -15.81 -8.89 4.88
N PRO A 137 -16.65 -7.89 4.51
CA PRO A 137 -17.76 -8.05 3.56
C PRO A 137 -17.37 -8.53 2.16
N ALA A 138 -18.37 -8.68 1.28
CA ALA A 138 -18.20 -9.19 -0.07
C ALA A 138 -17.36 -8.29 -1.00
N THR A 139 -17.18 -7.00 -0.69
CA THR A 139 -16.35 -6.08 -1.46
C THR A 139 -15.49 -5.24 -0.52
N VAL A 140 -14.18 -5.40 -0.63
CA VAL A 140 -13.18 -4.76 0.23
C VAL A 140 -12.15 -4.04 -0.62
N GLY A 141 -11.79 -2.81 -0.22
CA GLY A 141 -10.64 -2.10 -0.77
C GLY A 141 -9.39 -2.42 0.03
N VAL A 142 -8.25 -2.64 -0.64
CA VAL A 142 -6.94 -2.82 0.01
C VAL A 142 -5.99 -1.75 -0.52
N LEU A 143 -5.56 -0.85 0.35
CA LEU A 143 -4.50 0.11 0.05
C LEU A 143 -3.17 -0.45 0.58
N ALA A 144 -2.38 -1.01 -0.32
CA ALA A 144 -1.10 -1.65 -0.04
C ALA A 144 0.04 -0.62 -0.14
N MET A 145 0.64 -0.30 0.99
CA MET A 145 1.66 0.73 1.13
C MET A 145 3.06 0.13 1.20
N GLY A 146 3.98 0.65 0.39
CA GLY A 146 5.40 0.29 0.47
C GLY A 146 6.24 0.70 -0.74
N ASP A 147 7.52 0.96 -0.48
CA ASP A 147 8.49 1.39 -1.49
C ASP A 147 9.29 0.21 -2.07
N GLY A 148 9.76 0.39 -3.30
CA GLY A 148 10.82 -0.43 -3.91
C GLY A 148 12.17 -0.21 -3.27
N SER A 149 13.20 -0.75 -3.91
CA SER A 149 14.57 -0.71 -3.39
C SER A 149 15.07 0.73 -3.21
N ALA A 150 15.71 1.02 -2.07
CA ALA A 150 16.29 2.33 -1.78
C ALA A 150 17.79 2.39 -2.13
N ARG A 151 18.21 1.63 -3.15
CA ARG A 151 19.61 1.41 -3.56
C ARG A 151 19.85 1.58 -5.06
N ARG A 152 19.00 2.34 -5.76
CA ARG A 152 19.02 2.43 -7.25
C ARG A 152 20.13 3.32 -7.81
N THR A 153 20.78 4.15 -7.00
CA THR A 153 21.83 5.07 -7.45
C THR A 153 22.90 5.27 -6.37
N VAL A 154 24.05 5.84 -6.74
CA VAL A 154 25.12 6.18 -5.77
C VAL A 154 24.70 7.24 -4.74
N LYS A 155 23.65 8.02 -5.04
CA LYS A 155 23.06 9.02 -4.15
C LYS A 155 21.83 8.49 -3.41
N ALA A 156 21.44 7.25 -3.64
CA ALA A 156 20.31 6.64 -2.97
C ALA A 156 20.58 6.52 -1.46
N PRO A 157 19.53 6.52 -0.61
CA PRO A 157 19.69 6.43 0.84
C PRO A 157 20.56 5.25 1.30
N GLY A 158 20.43 4.09 0.63
CA GLY A 158 21.18 2.88 0.94
C GLY A 158 22.46 2.66 0.13
N TYR A 159 22.91 3.66 -0.66
CA TYR A 159 23.96 3.53 -1.67
C TYR A 159 23.64 2.50 -2.78
N LEU A 160 24.35 2.58 -3.91
CA LEU A 160 24.08 1.73 -5.08
C LEU A 160 24.32 0.24 -4.76
N ASP A 161 23.32 -0.59 -5.05
CA ASP A 161 23.45 -2.03 -5.15
C ASP A 161 23.00 -2.47 -6.57
N PRO A 162 23.84 -3.16 -7.35
CA PRO A 162 23.50 -3.57 -8.72
C PRO A 162 22.25 -4.45 -8.82
N ALA A 163 21.85 -5.11 -7.72
CA ALA A 163 20.64 -5.92 -7.68
C ALA A 163 19.35 -5.11 -7.45
N ALA A 164 19.45 -3.81 -7.15
CA ALA A 164 18.30 -2.93 -6.95
C ALA A 164 17.42 -2.82 -8.21
N GLU A 165 18.03 -2.60 -9.38
CA GLU A 165 17.30 -2.50 -10.66
C GLU A 165 16.54 -3.79 -11.02
N PRO A 166 17.20 -4.96 -11.05
CA PRO A 166 16.53 -6.18 -11.45
C PRO A 166 15.50 -6.63 -10.41
N PHE A 167 15.68 -6.28 -9.13
CA PHE A 167 14.67 -6.51 -8.10
C PHE A 167 13.41 -5.70 -8.36
N ASP A 168 13.52 -4.37 -8.51
CA ASP A 168 12.36 -3.51 -8.75
C ASP A 168 11.66 -3.86 -10.08
N ALA A 169 12.42 -4.22 -11.12
CA ALA A 169 11.86 -4.66 -12.40
C ALA A 169 11.01 -5.95 -12.26
N ARG A 170 11.40 -6.89 -11.38
CA ARG A 170 10.59 -8.09 -11.10
C ARG A 170 9.30 -7.74 -10.37
N VAL A 171 9.36 -6.83 -9.39
CA VAL A 171 8.16 -6.35 -8.68
C VAL A 171 7.23 -5.62 -9.66
N SER A 172 7.78 -4.74 -10.49
CA SER A 172 7.07 -4.00 -11.55
C SER A 172 6.34 -4.93 -12.50
N ALA A 173 7.02 -5.97 -13.01
CA ALA A 173 6.40 -6.98 -13.86
C ALA A 173 5.27 -7.74 -13.15
N ALA A 174 5.48 -8.18 -11.91
CA ALA A 174 4.44 -8.86 -11.14
C ALA A 174 3.21 -7.98 -10.90
N LEU A 175 3.42 -6.68 -10.62
CA LEU A 175 2.35 -5.70 -10.48
C LEU A 175 1.60 -5.44 -11.79
N ALA A 176 2.31 -5.37 -12.92
CA ALA A 176 1.72 -5.17 -14.23
C ALA A 176 0.89 -6.39 -14.69
N ASP A 177 1.37 -7.60 -14.41
CA ASP A 177 0.75 -8.85 -14.86
C ASP A 177 -0.32 -9.38 -13.89
N GLY A 178 -0.46 -8.78 -12.71
CA GLY A 178 -1.37 -9.28 -11.67
C GLY A 178 -0.89 -10.58 -11.02
N ASP A 179 0.43 -10.83 -11.02
CA ASP A 179 1.03 -12.06 -10.55
C ASP A 179 1.17 -12.08 -9.01
N ALA A 180 0.06 -12.41 -8.35
CA ALA A 180 0.01 -12.58 -6.89
C ALA A 180 1.00 -13.65 -6.38
N ALA A 181 1.29 -14.68 -7.18
CA ALA A 181 2.23 -15.73 -6.79
C ALA A 181 3.67 -15.21 -6.77
N ALA A 182 4.06 -14.42 -7.78
CA ALA A 182 5.36 -13.75 -7.81
C ALA A 182 5.54 -12.78 -6.64
N LEU A 183 4.53 -11.97 -6.31
CA LEU A 183 4.59 -11.09 -5.13
C LEU A 183 4.72 -11.88 -3.83
N SER A 184 3.97 -12.98 -3.68
CA SER A 184 4.06 -13.85 -2.50
C SER A 184 5.43 -14.52 -2.35
N ALA A 185 6.17 -14.68 -3.45
CA ALA A 185 7.46 -15.37 -3.51
C ALA A 185 8.68 -14.46 -3.40
N LEU A 186 8.50 -13.13 -3.29
CA LEU A 186 9.60 -12.18 -3.11
C LEU A 186 10.49 -12.57 -1.93
N ASP A 187 11.81 -12.59 -2.08
CA ASP A 187 12.74 -12.97 -1.03
C ASP A 187 12.83 -11.85 0.05
N PRO A 188 12.49 -12.13 1.34
CA PRO A 188 12.59 -11.15 2.40
C PRO A 188 14.02 -10.69 2.67
N GLU A 189 15.01 -11.59 2.55
CA GLU A 189 16.42 -11.28 2.80
C GLU A 189 16.96 -10.35 1.70
N GLU A 190 16.55 -10.59 0.45
CA GLU A 190 16.86 -9.70 -0.65
C GLU A 190 16.20 -8.33 -0.48
N GLY A 191 14.93 -8.30 -0.05
CA GLY A 191 14.20 -7.08 0.27
C GLY A 191 14.90 -6.25 1.35
N GLU A 192 15.31 -6.89 2.45
CA GLU A 192 16.06 -6.25 3.53
C GLU A 192 17.41 -5.70 3.02
N ARG A 193 18.18 -6.50 2.28
CA ARG A 193 19.46 -6.07 1.69
C ARG A 193 19.31 -4.83 0.82
N LEU A 194 18.23 -4.76 0.04
CA LEU A 194 17.95 -3.68 -0.90
C LEU A 194 17.17 -2.51 -0.30
N LEU A 195 16.81 -2.59 0.99
CA LEU A 195 15.96 -1.63 1.70
C LEU A 195 14.61 -1.42 0.98
N ALA A 196 14.03 -2.48 0.44
CA ALA A 196 12.72 -2.47 -0.22
C ALA A 196 11.60 -2.64 0.82
N ALA A 197 11.13 -1.52 1.36
CA ALA A 197 10.15 -1.48 2.44
C ALA A 197 8.80 -2.13 2.08
N GLY A 198 8.47 -2.26 0.79
CA GLY A 198 7.22 -2.87 0.34
C GLY A 198 7.17 -4.39 0.40
N VAL A 199 8.30 -5.09 0.57
CA VAL A 199 8.33 -6.58 0.49
C VAL A 199 7.38 -7.27 1.47
N PRO A 200 7.32 -6.91 2.77
CA PRO A 200 6.37 -7.51 3.70
C PRO A 200 4.92 -7.34 3.23
N THR A 201 4.55 -6.13 2.80
CA THR A 201 3.21 -5.79 2.31
C THR A 201 2.86 -6.55 1.03
N TRP A 202 3.72 -6.52 0.02
CA TRP A 202 3.47 -7.17 -1.26
C TRP A 202 3.36 -8.68 -1.12
N ARG A 203 4.17 -9.30 -0.27
CA ARG A 203 4.04 -10.73 0.04
C ARG A 203 2.70 -11.07 0.68
N ALA A 204 2.23 -10.26 1.63
CA ALA A 204 0.94 -10.47 2.28
C ALA A 204 -0.23 -10.34 1.29
N VAL A 205 -0.19 -9.33 0.41
CA VAL A 205 -1.19 -9.14 -0.65
C VAL A 205 -1.15 -10.30 -1.64
N GLY A 206 0.04 -10.70 -2.09
CA GLY A 206 0.22 -11.86 -2.98
C GLY A 206 -0.31 -13.16 -2.37
N ALA A 207 -0.05 -13.41 -1.08
CA ALA A 207 -0.56 -14.57 -0.37
C ALA A 207 -2.10 -14.53 -0.24
N ALA A 208 -2.67 -13.36 0.06
CA ALA A 208 -4.12 -13.17 0.20
C ALA A 208 -4.89 -13.44 -1.10
N PHE A 209 -4.28 -13.14 -2.24
CA PHE A 209 -4.91 -13.26 -3.57
C PHE A 209 -4.32 -14.37 -4.45
N SER A 210 -3.52 -15.27 -3.87
CA SER A 210 -2.93 -16.40 -4.60
C SER A 210 -4.02 -17.28 -5.24
N GLY A 211 -3.84 -17.59 -6.53
CA GLY A 211 -4.78 -18.41 -7.31
C GLY A 211 -6.10 -17.70 -7.68
N ARG A 212 -6.24 -16.39 -7.41
CA ARG A 212 -7.36 -15.57 -7.88
C ARG A 212 -7.07 -15.01 -9.27
N HIS A 213 -8.12 -14.66 -10.01
CA HIS A 213 -7.96 -13.96 -11.27
C HIS A 213 -7.78 -12.47 -10.99
N VAL A 214 -6.73 -11.88 -11.54
CA VAL A 214 -6.39 -10.47 -11.33
C VAL A 214 -6.43 -9.74 -12.67
N THR A 215 -7.19 -8.65 -12.73
CA THR A 215 -7.03 -7.63 -13.77
C THR A 215 -6.16 -6.53 -13.20
N ALA A 216 -4.99 -6.33 -13.80
CA ALA A 216 -3.96 -5.45 -13.25
C ALA A 216 -3.61 -4.30 -14.19
N ARG A 217 -3.14 -3.20 -13.60
CA ARG A 217 -2.59 -2.07 -14.32
C ARG A 217 -1.44 -1.47 -13.52
N LEU A 218 -0.26 -1.39 -14.13
CA LEU A 218 0.85 -0.59 -13.62
C LEU A 218 0.66 0.87 -14.08
N ARG A 219 0.70 1.81 -13.14
CA ARG A 219 0.52 3.25 -13.38
C ARG A 219 1.82 4.04 -13.32
N HIS A 220 2.77 3.58 -12.50
CA HIS A 220 4.06 4.25 -12.33
C HIS A 220 5.14 3.25 -11.97
N ASP A 221 6.32 3.47 -12.55
CA ASP A 221 7.57 2.77 -12.22
C ASP A 221 8.72 3.74 -12.51
N ALA A 222 9.28 4.31 -11.45
CA ALA A 222 10.44 5.19 -11.55
C ALA A 222 11.24 5.18 -10.24
N ALA A 223 12.50 5.61 -10.31
CA ALA A 223 13.36 5.76 -9.13
C ALA A 223 14.07 7.13 -9.08
N PRO A 224 13.32 8.25 -9.11
CA PRO A 224 13.90 9.59 -9.30
C PRO A 224 14.85 10.02 -8.17
N PHE A 225 14.66 9.49 -6.96
CA PHE A 225 15.49 9.78 -5.78
C PHE A 225 16.37 8.61 -5.36
N GLY A 226 16.59 7.64 -6.27
CA GLY A 226 17.32 6.41 -5.95
C GLY A 226 16.50 5.38 -5.16
N VAL A 227 15.20 5.62 -4.96
CA VAL A 227 14.23 4.72 -4.36
C VAL A 227 13.20 4.32 -5.42
N GLY A 228 12.93 3.03 -5.59
CA GLY A 228 11.88 2.56 -6.49
C GLY A 228 10.49 2.96 -6.00
N TYR A 229 9.73 3.64 -6.85
CA TYR A 229 8.33 4.00 -6.61
C TYR A 229 7.45 3.32 -7.64
N LEU A 230 6.67 2.35 -7.18
CA LEU A 230 5.80 1.52 -7.99
C LEU A 230 4.35 1.82 -7.60
N VAL A 231 3.50 2.12 -8.58
CA VAL A 231 2.07 2.35 -8.36
C VAL A 231 1.28 1.46 -9.30
N ALA A 232 0.30 0.74 -8.76
CA ALA A 232 -0.55 -0.15 -9.54
C ALA A 232 -1.95 -0.25 -8.93
N ASP A 233 -2.91 -0.74 -9.71
CA ASP A 233 -4.25 -1.11 -9.25
C ASP A 233 -4.68 -2.46 -9.81
N TRP A 234 -5.29 -3.27 -8.95
CA TRP A 234 -5.79 -4.60 -9.25
C TRP A 234 -7.28 -4.72 -8.94
N VAL A 235 -8.00 -5.43 -9.80
CA VAL A 235 -9.33 -5.96 -9.51
C VAL A 235 -9.23 -7.49 -9.41
N VAL A 236 -9.64 -8.04 -8.27
CA VAL A 236 -9.49 -9.46 -7.95
C VAL A 236 -10.85 -10.16 -7.96
N ALA A 237 -10.98 -11.19 -8.79
CA ALA A 237 -12.19 -12.03 -8.98
C ALA A 237 -12.01 -13.45 -8.43
#